data_AF-A0A4D9EAV4-F1
#
_entry.id   AF-A0A4D9EAV4-F1
#
_cell.length_a   1.000
_cell.length_b   1.000
_cell.length_c   1.000
_cell.angle_alpha   90.00
_cell.angle_beta   90.00
_cell.angle_gamma   90.00
#
_symmetry.space_group_name_H-M   'P 1'
#
loop_
_entity.id
_entity.type
_entity.pdbx_description
1 polymer ?
#
loop_
_entity_poly.entity_id
_entity_poly.type
_entity_poly.pdbx_seq_one_letter_code
_entity_poly.pdbx_strand_id
1 'polypeptide(L)'
;MNEENLTPAGELITAAYELGVAHPPGYPLFTLLAKLVIGLFPFGSIAYRVNLLCGLLGAAAASLLYYTVFRLSGSYAAGILAAGVFSFSRLTWQWSISAEVFSLNNLFVGLLMALTVRFEEAATAKERSKISKVGAFCCGLSLCNQHTIVLYVLCIVLWVLFQLFKGKELSFGHLLKLGLCFLAGLLPYLYLPASSYLNQARWTWGDQTTFQGFLTHFLREEYGTFSLAKSEAGSSMREMLLSQVTHMKTELSFTVPALAIVAWLRTAMQAKQEKSSMIWLFTGMLCIYSLFFAWRANLDITKPLFMGVVSFVLY
;
A
#
# COMPACT_ATOMS: atom_id res chain seq x y z
N MET A 1 15.78 -22.31 15.33
CA MET A 1 15.69 -20.96 15.93
C MET A 1 14.22 -20.64 15.93
N ASN A 2 13.59 -20.56 17.11
CA ASN A 2 12.13 -20.54 17.25
C ASN A 2 11.55 -19.22 16.72
N GLU A 3 10.38 -19.31 16.07
CA GLU A 3 9.66 -18.21 15.40
C GLU A 3 9.30 -17.01 16.31
N GLU A 4 9.45 -17.13 17.63
CA GLU A 4 8.90 -16.18 18.62
C GLU A 4 9.81 -14.99 19.01
N ASN A 5 11.07 -14.92 18.56
CA ASN A 5 12.05 -13.95 19.12
C ASN A 5 12.49 -12.80 18.18
N LEU A 6 12.02 -12.74 16.94
CA LEU A 6 12.31 -11.60 16.05
C LEU A 6 11.13 -10.64 16.03
N THR A 7 11.41 -9.35 16.25
CA THR A 7 10.45 -8.32 15.88
C THR A 7 10.23 -8.37 14.35
N PRO A 8 9.04 -8.03 13.83
CA PRO A 8 8.77 -8.07 12.39
C PRO A 8 9.84 -7.34 11.54
N ALA A 9 10.35 -6.22 12.04
CA ALA A 9 11.47 -5.51 11.43
C ALA A 9 12.78 -6.33 11.37
N GLY A 10 13.14 -7.05 12.43
CA GLY A 10 14.34 -7.90 12.45
C GLY A 10 14.24 -9.08 11.48
N GLU A 11 13.04 -9.65 11.36
CA GLU A 11 12.72 -10.70 10.40
C GLU A 11 12.88 -10.21 8.95
N LEU A 12 12.24 -9.09 8.59
CA LEU A 12 12.31 -8.50 7.25
C LEU A 12 13.75 -8.12 6.86
N ILE A 13 14.53 -7.55 7.78
CA ILE A 13 15.94 -7.24 7.55
C ILE A 13 16.74 -8.53 7.29
N THR A 14 16.50 -9.58 8.08
CA THR A 14 17.21 -10.86 7.95
C THR A 14 16.88 -11.55 6.63
N ALA A 15 15.58 -11.62 6.28
CA ALA A 15 15.12 -12.16 5.01
C ALA A 15 15.73 -11.40 3.83
N ALA A 16 15.75 -10.07 3.87
CA ALA A 16 16.40 -9.26 2.84
C ALA A 16 17.91 -9.48 2.76
N TYR A 17 18.61 -9.54 3.89
CA TYR A 17 20.07 -9.72 3.91
C TYR A 17 20.49 -11.08 3.34
N GLU A 18 19.79 -12.14 3.74
CA GLU A 18 20.07 -13.53 3.34
C GLU A 18 19.45 -13.90 1.99
N LEU A 19 18.58 -13.05 1.42
CA LEU A 19 17.69 -13.41 0.31
C LEU A 19 16.84 -14.66 0.64
N GLY A 20 16.20 -14.65 1.82
CA GLY A 20 15.18 -15.61 2.24
C GLY A 20 13.75 -15.09 2.04
N VAL A 21 12.76 -15.93 2.36
CA VAL A 21 11.34 -15.55 2.31
C VAL A 21 10.86 -15.10 3.69
N ALA A 22 10.25 -13.91 3.76
CA ALA A 22 9.62 -13.39 4.98
C ALA A 22 8.24 -14.03 5.23
N HIS A 23 7.61 -13.72 6.34
CA HIS A 23 6.27 -14.19 6.68
C HIS A 23 5.23 -13.85 5.60
N PRO A 24 4.15 -14.64 5.50
CA PRO A 24 3.13 -14.49 4.47
C PRO A 24 2.56 -13.05 4.36
N PRO A 25 2.53 -12.45 3.14
CA PRO A 25 2.66 -13.10 1.83
C PRO A 25 4.10 -13.12 1.24
N GLY A 26 5.13 -12.86 2.06
CA GLY A 26 6.54 -13.00 1.69
C GLY A 26 7.22 -11.72 1.22
N TYR A 27 6.46 -10.65 0.97
CA TYR A 27 6.95 -9.30 0.67
C TYR A 27 8.06 -9.23 -0.40
N PRO A 28 7.96 -9.99 -1.52
CA PRO A 28 9.09 -10.21 -2.42
C PRO A 28 9.70 -8.90 -2.96
N LEU A 29 8.87 -7.90 -3.27
CA LEU A 29 9.37 -6.62 -3.78
C LEU A 29 10.19 -5.87 -2.72
N PHE A 30 9.69 -5.79 -1.48
CA PHE A 30 10.39 -5.11 -0.40
C PHE A 30 11.72 -5.80 -0.11
N THR A 31 11.72 -7.14 -0.03
CA THR A 31 12.90 -7.96 0.22
C THR A 31 13.99 -7.74 -0.83
N LEU A 32 13.63 -7.74 -2.12
CA LEU A 32 14.56 -7.51 -3.22
C LEU A 32 15.11 -6.06 -3.23
N LEU A 33 14.26 -5.07 -2.97
CA LEU A 33 14.70 -3.66 -2.86
C LEU A 33 15.62 -3.45 -1.66
N ALA A 34 15.31 -4.05 -0.51
CA ALA A 34 16.14 -3.98 0.68
C ALA A 34 17.51 -4.65 0.44
N LYS A 35 17.56 -5.83 -0.21
CA LYS A 35 18.82 -6.45 -0.62
C LYS A 35 19.65 -5.54 -1.53
N LEU A 36 19.01 -4.90 -2.50
CA LEU A 36 19.67 -3.97 -3.41
C LEU A 36 20.30 -2.80 -2.64
N VAL A 37 19.56 -2.16 -1.73
CA VAL A 37 20.07 -1.06 -0.90
C VAL A 37 21.20 -1.52 0.03
N ILE A 38 21.10 -2.71 0.61
CA ILE A 38 22.18 -3.28 1.44
C ILE A 38 23.49 -3.39 0.64
N GLY A 39 23.42 -3.78 -0.63
CA GLY A 39 24.58 -3.90 -1.52
C GLY A 39 25.10 -2.57 -2.07
N LEU A 40 24.22 -1.61 -2.36
CA LEU A 40 24.59 -0.31 -2.95
C LEU A 40 25.23 0.65 -1.95
N PHE A 41 24.83 0.61 -0.67
CA PHE A 41 25.32 1.53 0.35
C PHE A 41 26.31 0.81 1.28
N PRO A 42 27.63 1.05 1.19
CA PRO A 42 28.63 0.29 1.96
C PRO A 42 28.89 0.84 3.38
N PHE A 43 28.05 1.74 3.90
CA PHE A 43 28.24 2.37 5.21
C PHE A 43 27.06 2.14 6.15
N GLY A 44 27.30 2.31 7.46
CA GLY A 44 26.32 2.00 8.49
C GLY A 44 26.03 0.50 8.62
N SER A 45 25.23 0.14 9.63
CA SER A 45 24.75 -1.23 9.81
C SER A 45 23.72 -1.61 8.73
N ILE A 46 23.51 -2.91 8.53
CA ILE A 46 22.45 -3.41 7.62
C ILE A 46 21.08 -2.84 8.02
N ALA A 47 20.78 -2.82 9.32
CA ALA A 47 19.56 -2.24 9.85
C ALA A 47 19.44 -0.76 9.47
N TYR A 48 20.49 0.04 9.62
CA TYR A 48 20.49 1.45 9.21
C TYR A 48 20.14 1.62 7.73
N ARG A 49 20.71 0.80 6.84
CA ARG A 49 20.47 0.88 5.38
C ARG A 49 19.01 0.58 5.02
N VAL A 50 18.41 -0.44 5.63
CA VAL A 50 17.00 -0.79 5.38
C VAL A 50 16.05 0.25 5.96
N ASN A 51 16.34 0.80 7.14
CA ASN A 51 15.56 1.91 7.71
C ASN A 51 15.67 3.18 6.86
N LEU A 52 16.85 3.47 6.30
CA LEU A 52 17.05 4.59 5.37
C LEU A 52 16.19 4.41 4.10
N LEU A 53 16.10 3.19 3.56
CA LEU A 53 15.17 2.88 2.46
C LEU A 53 13.73 3.23 2.87
N CYS A 54 13.26 2.77 4.02
CA CYS A 54 11.91 3.09 4.50
C CYS A 54 11.67 4.60 4.62
N GLY A 55 12.65 5.36 5.12
CA GLY A 55 12.56 6.82 5.24
C GLY A 55 12.46 7.52 3.88
N LEU A 56 13.25 7.08 2.91
CA LEU A 56 13.21 7.58 1.54
C LEU A 56 11.88 7.26 0.84
N LEU A 57 11.36 6.04 1.05
CA LEU A 57 10.05 5.62 0.53
C LEU A 57 8.92 6.46 1.13
N GLY A 58 8.95 6.71 2.45
CA GLY A 58 7.99 7.58 3.13
C GLY A 58 8.02 9.02 2.62
N ALA A 59 9.21 9.60 2.43
CA ALA A 59 9.36 10.94 1.85
C ALA A 59 8.87 11.02 0.39
N ALA A 60 9.11 9.98 -0.40
CA ALA A 60 8.60 9.88 -1.77
C ALA A 60 7.06 9.75 -1.79
N ALA A 61 6.47 8.98 -0.87
CA ALA A 61 5.02 8.88 -0.70
C ALA A 61 4.39 10.25 -0.38
N ALA A 62 4.98 11.00 0.56
CA ALA A 62 4.55 12.35 0.91
C ALA A 62 4.62 13.31 -0.29
N SER A 63 5.66 13.19 -1.12
CA SER A 63 5.84 14.00 -2.34
C SER A 63 4.77 13.71 -3.39
N LEU A 64 4.36 12.45 -3.55
CA LEU A 64 3.27 12.06 -4.45
C LEU A 64 1.90 12.50 -3.92
N LEU A 65 1.70 12.48 -2.60
CA LEU A 65 0.50 13.03 -1.99
C LEU A 65 0.40 14.55 -2.19
N TYR A 66 1.50 15.28 -1.95
CA TYR A 66 1.62 16.70 -2.29
C TYR A 66 1.22 16.93 -3.74
N TYR A 67 1.84 16.20 -4.67
CA TYR A 67 1.57 16.32 -6.09
C TYR A 67 0.09 16.09 -6.40
N THR A 68 -0.49 15.01 -5.90
CA THR A 68 -1.91 14.66 -6.12
C THR A 68 -2.84 15.76 -5.63
N VAL A 69 -2.64 16.24 -4.40
CA VAL A 69 -3.50 17.28 -3.81
C VAL A 69 -3.30 18.63 -4.49
N PHE A 70 -2.07 18.99 -4.85
CA PHE A 70 -1.79 20.19 -5.65
C PHE A 70 -2.54 20.14 -7.00
N ARG A 71 -2.45 19.01 -7.70
CA ARG A 71 -3.13 18.85 -9.00
C ARG A 71 -4.65 18.86 -8.86
N LEU A 72 -5.21 18.29 -7.80
CA LEU A 72 -6.66 18.32 -7.59
C LEU A 72 -7.17 19.71 -7.21
N SER A 73 -6.48 20.40 -6.30
CA SER A 73 -6.93 21.68 -5.72
C SER A 73 -6.47 22.92 -6.48
N GLY A 74 -5.40 22.82 -7.27
CA GLY A 74 -4.68 23.97 -7.84
C GLY A 74 -3.88 24.78 -6.81
N SER A 75 -3.75 24.32 -5.56
CA SER A 75 -3.16 25.08 -4.45
C SER A 75 -1.90 24.41 -3.90
N TYR A 76 -0.78 25.13 -3.97
CA TYR A 76 0.48 24.73 -3.31
C TYR A 76 0.29 24.55 -1.80
N ALA A 77 -0.45 25.46 -1.17
CA ALA A 77 -0.70 25.42 0.28
C ALA A 77 -1.50 24.16 0.67
N ALA A 78 -2.49 23.75 -0.12
CA ALA A 78 -3.25 22.53 0.14
C ALA A 78 -2.36 21.28 -0.01
N GLY A 79 -1.51 21.25 -1.03
CA GLY A 79 -0.53 20.17 -1.21
C GLY A 79 0.45 20.08 -0.03
N ILE A 80 1.04 21.20 0.39
CA ILE A 80 1.99 21.28 1.51
C ILE A 80 1.30 20.81 2.80
N LEU A 81 0.08 21.28 3.05
CA LEU A 81 -0.69 20.87 4.22
C LEU A 81 -0.96 19.37 4.24
N ALA A 82 -1.41 18.79 3.11
CA ALA A 82 -1.68 17.35 3.02
C ALA A 82 -0.42 16.51 3.24
N ALA A 83 0.69 16.86 2.58
CA ALA A 83 1.95 16.15 2.75
C ALA A 83 2.54 16.34 4.15
N GLY A 84 2.40 17.52 4.76
CA GLY A 84 2.82 17.80 6.12
C GLY A 84 2.03 16.98 7.14
N VAL A 85 0.69 17.00 7.06
CA VAL A 85 -0.19 16.20 7.92
C VAL A 85 0.13 14.71 7.79
N PHE A 86 0.33 14.22 6.57
CA PHE A 86 0.73 12.82 6.33
C PHE A 86 2.09 12.52 6.95
N SER A 87 3.13 13.29 6.61
CA SER A 87 4.51 13.04 7.04
C SER A 87 4.67 13.07 8.56
N PHE A 88 4.04 14.04 9.22
CA PHE A 88 4.16 14.24 10.67
C PHE A 88 3.08 13.52 11.47
N SER A 89 2.18 12.77 10.83
CA SER A 89 1.32 11.84 11.55
C SER A 89 2.16 10.75 12.20
N ARG A 90 1.85 10.43 13.47
CA ARG A 90 2.66 9.53 14.29
C ARG A 90 2.96 8.19 13.62
N LEU A 91 1.96 7.58 12.99
CA LEU A 91 2.10 6.26 12.38
C LEU A 91 2.93 6.31 11.10
N THR A 92 2.64 7.26 10.22
CA THR A 92 3.47 7.45 9.01
C THR A 92 4.92 7.70 9.38
N TRP A 93 5.17 8.55 10.39
CA TRP A 93 6.52 8.81 10.87
C TRP A 93 7.17 7.54 11.44
N GLN A 94 6.48 6.84 12.35
CA GLN A 94 6.97 5.60 12.99
C GLN A 94 7.35 4.53 11.97
N TRP A 95 6.51 4.31 10.94
CA TRP A 95 6.78 3.31 9.91
C TRP A 95 7.80 3.77 8.85
N SER A 96 8.01 5.07 8.71
CA SER A 96 9.07 5.62 7.86
C SER A 96 10.46 5.47 8.50
N ILE A 97 10.54 5.32 9.82
CA ILE A 97 11.82 5.14 10.55
C ILE A 97 12.05 3.71 11.03
N SER A 98 11.18 2.77 10.65
CA SER A 98 11.28 1.34 10.96
C SER A 98 11.35 0.50 9.68
N ALA A 99 12.09 -0.61 9.70
CA ALA A 99 12.27 -1.51 8.57
C ALA A 99 11.01 -2.35 8.32
N GLU A 100 10.00 -1.69 7.76
CA GLU A 100 8.65 -2.22 7.58
C GLU A 100 8.13 -1.92 6.17
N VAL A 101 7.19 -2.75 5.73
CA VAL A 101 6.64 -2.78 4.35
C VAL A 101 5.65 -1.64 4.06
N PHE A 102 5.22 -0.92 5.10
CA PHE A 102 4.16 0.08 5.03
C PHE A 102 4.59 1.33 4.26
N SER A 103 5.83 1.78 4.40
CA SER A 103 6.34 2.94 3.66
C SER A 103 6.35 2.68 2.15
N LEU A 104 6.66 1.44 1.73
CA LEU A 104 6.55 1.03 0.33
C LEU A 104 5.08 0.96 -0.14
N ASN A 105 4.18 0.47 0.72
CA ASN A 105 2.75 0.46 0.41
C ASN A 105 2.21 1.88 0.20
N ASN A 106 2.56 2.81 1.09
CA ASN A 106 2.15 4.21 0.99
C ASN A 106 2.70 4.89 -0.25
N LEU A 107 3.94 4.57 -0.64
CA LEU A 107 4.50 5.00 -1.91
C LEU A 107 3.65 4.53 -3.10
N PHE A 108 3.24 3.26 -3.12
CA PHE A 108 2.39 2.74 -4.19
C PHE A 108 0.99 3.37 -4.20
N VAL A 109 0.36 3.56 -3.05
CA VAL A 109 -0.94 4.26 -2.98
C VAL A 109 -0.80 5.67 -3.55
N GLY A 110 0.21 6.44 -3.11
CA GLY A 110 0.49 7.77 -3.63
C GLY A 110 0.80 7.78 -5.13
N LEU A 111 1.55 6.79 -5.63
CA LEU A 111 1.89 6.66 -7.04
C LEU A 111 0.65 6.36 -7.89
N LEU A 112 -0.21 5.45 -7.44
CA LEU A 112 -1.45 5.10 -8.14
C LEU A 112 -2.44 6.28 -8.15
N MET A 113 -2.53 7.05 -7.06
CA MET A 113 -3.33 8.29 -7.03
C MET A 113 -2.76 9.34 -8.01
N ALA A 114 -1.45 9.56 -8.00
CA ALA A 114 -0.79 10.51 -8.90
C ALA A 114 -0.96 10.11 -10.38
N LEU A 115 -0.83 8.82 -10.70
CA LEU A 115 -1.06 8.28 -12.04
C LEU A 115 -2.53 8.42 -12.47
N THR A 116 -3.48 8.26 -11.55
CA THR A 116 -4.91 8.47 -11.82
C THR A 116 -5.18 9.92 -12.19
N VAL A 117 -4.60 10.88 -11.47
CA VAL A 117 -4.71 12.30 -11.81
C VAL A 117 -4.06 12.61 -13.16
N ARG A 118 -2.86 12.09 -13.41
CA ARG A 118 -2.18 12.22 -14.70
C ARG A 118 -3.00 11.61 -15.85
N PHE A 119 -3.68 10.51 -15.60
CA PHE A 119 -4.52 9.83 -16.59
C PHE A 119 -5.72 10.69 -16.99
N GLU A 120 -6.41 11.33 -16.05
CA GLU A 120 -7.52 12.22 -16.39
C GLU A 120 -7.03 13.48 -17.13
N GLU A 121 -5.91 14.05 -16.68
CA GLU A 121 -5.35 15.27 -17.27
C GLU A 121 -4.65 15.05 -18.63
N ALA A 122 -4.55 13.80 -19.09
CA ALA A 122 -3.92 13.48 -20.35
C ALA A 122 -4.74 14.03 -21.53
N ALA A 123 -4.10 14.84 -22.38
CA ALA A 123 -4.78 15.54 -23.46
C ALA A 123 -5.13 14.65 -24.65
N THR A 124 -4.50 13.47 -24.76
CA THR A 124 -4.63 12.58 -25.92
C THR A 124 -4.86 11.13 -25.50
N ALA A 125 -5.58 10.37 -26.34
CA ALA A 125 -5.78 8.93 -26.18
C ALA A 125 -4.46 8.15 -26.08
N LYS A 126 -3.43 8.59 -26.82
CA LYS A 126 -2.09 7.98 -26.80
C LYS A 126 -1.41 8.16 -25.45
N GLU A 127 -1.53 9.35 -24.85
CA GLU A 127 -1.01 9.65 -23.53
C GLU A 127 -1.77 8.87 -22.45
N ARG A 128 -3.11 8.85 -22.50
CA ARG A 128 -3.95 8.02 -21.62
C ARG A 128 -3.56 6.55 -21.67
N SER A 129 -3.39 5.98 -22.86
CA SER A 129 -2.95 4.59 -23.04
C SER A 129 -1.54 4.35 -22.49
N LYS A 130 -0.61 5.31 -22.60
CA LYS A 130 0.71 5.18 -21.99
C LYS A 130 0.61 5.14 -20.47
N ILE A 131 -0.15 6.06 -19.87
CA ILE A 131 -0.29 6.16 -18.42
C ILE A 131 -1.02 4.94 -17.86
N SER A 132 -2.09 4.45 -18.51
CA SER A 132 -2.82 3.27 -18.06
C SER A 132 -1.95 2.00 -18.06
N LYS A 133 -1.03 1.84 -19.03
CA LYS A 133 -0.05 0.74 -19.04
C LYS A 133 0.96 0.84 -17.91
N VAL A 134 1.48 2.04 -17.62
CA VAL A 134 2.36 2.26 -16.47
C VAL A 134 1.60 1.97 -15.17
N GLY A 135 0.37 2.47 -15.04
CA GLY A 135 -0.52 2.17 -13.92
C GLY A 135 -0.77 0.68 -13.75
N ALA A 136 -1.05 -0.05 -14.83
CA ALA A 136 -1.24 -1.50 -14.79
C ALA A 136 0.01 -2.23 -14.27
N PHE A 137 1.20 -1.86 -14.76
CA PHE A 137 2.46 -2.39 -14.23
C PHE A 137 2.64 -2.08 -12.74
N CYS A 138 2.37 -0.84 -12.31
CA CYS A 138 2.44 -0.44 -10.90
C CYS A 138 1.41 -1.18 -10.03
N CYS A 139 0.21 -1.48 -10.54
CA CYS A 139 -0.78 -2.30 -9.83
C CYS A 139 -0.31 -3.73 -9.59
N GLY A 140 0.38 -4.34 -10.57
CA GLY A 140 0.97 -5.68 -10.39
C GLY A 140 2.12 -5.62 -9.37
N LEU A 141 3.01 -4.64 -9.53
CA LEU A 141 4.17 -4.46 -8.67
C LEU A 141 3.78 -4.18 -7.22
N SER A 142 2.71 -3.41 -6.98
CA SER A 142 2.25 -3.08 -5.64
C SER A 142 1.69 -4.30 -4.89
N LEU A 143 1.07 -5.25 -5.61
CA LEU A 143 0.60 -6.50 -5.02
C LEU A 143 1.75 -7.37 -4.52
N CYS A 144 2.96 -7.25 -5.08
CA CYS A 144 4.17 -7.91 -4.58
C CYS A 144 4.71 -7.33 -3.26
N ASN A 145 4.10 -6.26 -2.74
CA ASN A 145 4.42 -5.70 -1.43
C ASN A 145 3.33 -6.01 -0.40
N GLN A 146 2.07 -5.63 -0.66
CA GLN A 146 1.03 -5.76 0.37
C GLN A 146 -0.31 -6.12 -0.26
N HIS A 147 -0.92 -7.24 0.14
CA HIS A 147 -2.17 -7.73 -0.47
C HIS A 147 -3.36 -6.78 -0.30
N THR A 148 -3.42 -5.99 0.78
CA THR A 148 -4.54 -5.07 1.02
C THR A 148 -4.62 -3.95 -0.02
N ILE A 149 -3.55 -3.69 -0.78
CA ILE A 149 -3.57 -2.70 -1.86
C ILE A 149 -4.53 -3.07 -2.98
N VAL A 150 -4.95 -4.34 -3.08
CA VAL A 150 -5.93 -4.81 -4.05
C VAL A 150 -7.23 -3.99 -4.01
N LEU A 151 -7.62 -3.47 -2.84
CA LEU A 151 -8.82 -2.64 -2.68
C LEU A 151 -8.70 -1.32 -3.47
N TYR A 152 -7.54 -0.68 -3.40
CA TYR A 152 -7.23 0.52 -4.17
C TYR A 152 -7.12 0.21 -5.66
N VAL A 153 -6.43 -0.88 -6.01
CA VAL A 153 -6.25 -1.33 -7.39
C VAL A 153 -7.59 -1.60 -8.06
N LEU A 154 -8.52 -2.30 -7.40
CA LEU A 154 -9.84 -2.59 -7.97
C LEU A 154 -10.64 -1.32 -8.24
N CYS A 155 -10.67 -0.37 -7.29
CA CYS A 155 -11.37 0.91 -7.48
C CYS A 155 -10.80 1.69 -8.67
N ILE A 156 -9.47 1.80 -8.75
CA ILE A 156 -8.78 2.54 -9.81
C ILE A 156 -8.96 1.85 -11.16
N VAL A 157 -8.79 0.52 -11.24
CA VAL A 157 -8.91 -0.23 -12.48
C VAL A 157 -10.34 -0.13 -13.03
N LEU A 158 -11.36 -0.32 -12.19
CA LEU A 158 -12.75 -0.17 -12.62
C LEU A 158 -13.03 1.24 -13.13
N TRP A 159 -12.54 2.27 -12.43
CA TRP A 159 -12.69 3.65 -12.84
C TRP A 159 -11.96 3.96 -14.16
N VAL A 160 -10.69 3.55 -14.31
CA VAL A 160 -9.91 3.76 -15.54
C VAL A 160 -10.55 3.04 -16.73
N LEU A 161 -10.99 1.79 -16.56
CA LEU A 161 -11.67 1.04 -17.61
C LEU A 161 -12.99 1.71 -18.02
N PHE A 162 -13.75 2.23 -17.06
CA PHE A 162 -14.96 2.99 -17.33
C PHE A 162 -14.66 4.29 -18.12
N GLN A 163 -13.62 5.04 -17.74
CA GLN A 163 -13.21 6.25 -18.46
C GLN A 163 -12.74 5.94 -19.89
N LEU A 164 -11.94 4.88 -20.08
CA LEU A 164 -11.51 4.42 -21.40
C LEU A 164 -12.68 3.95 -22.27
N PHE A 165 -13.66 3.26 -21.67
CA PHE A 165 -14.88 2.83 -22.36
C PHE A 165 -15.71 4.04 -22.80
N LYS A 166 -15.96 5.01 -21.90
CA LYS A 166 -16.67 6.25 -22.20
C LYS A 166 -16.00 7.04 -23.31
N GLY A 167 -14.67 7.08 -23.32
CA GLY A 167 -13.85 7.72 -24.36
C GLY A 167 -13.77 6.94 -25.69
N LYS A 168 -14.35 5.73 -25.78
CA LYS A 168 -14.19 4.80 -26.91
C LYS A 168 -12.72 4.46 -27.22
N GLU A 169 -11.87 4.46 -26.19
CA GLU A 169 -10.44 4.16 -26.27
C GLU A 169 -10.10 2.73 -25.84
N LEU A 170 -11.12 1.97 -25.45
CA LEU A 170 -10.99 0.58 -25.05
C LEU A 170 -11.12 -0.35 -26.25
N SER A 171 -10.09 -1.16 -26.48
CA SER A 171 -10.09 -2.24 -27.47
C SER A 171 -9.53 -3.51 -26.84
N PHE A 172 -9.84 -4.66 -27.42
CA PHE A 172 -9.29 -5.94 -26.94
C PHE A 172 -7.76 -5.96 -26.91
N GLY A 173 -7.11 -5.42 -27.96
CA GLY A 173 -5.64 -5.30 -27.98
C GLY A 173 -5.09 -4.36 -26.92
N HIS A 174 -5.83 -3.33 -26.51
CA HIS A 174 -5.44 -2.48 -25.38
C HIS A 174 -5.57 -3.23 -24.06
N LEU A 175 -6.68 -3.95 -23.84
CA LEU A 175 -6.87 -4.79 -22.64
C LEU A 175 -5.77 -5.84 -22.49
N LEU A 176 -5.38 -6.51 -23.57
CA LEU A 176 -4.25 -7.45 -23.55
C LEU A 176 -2.94 -6.79 -23.12
N LYS A 177 -2.64 -5.58 -23.64
CA LYS A 177 -1.45 -4.83 -23.23
C LYS A 177 -1.48 -4.44 -21.76
N LEU A 178 -2.64 -4.03 -21.23
CA LEU A 178 -2.80 -3.74 -19.81
C LEU A 178 -2.58 -4.99 -18.96
N GLY A 179 -3.16 -6.13 -19.37
CA GLY A 179 -2.94 -7.43 -18.72
C GLY A 179 -1.47 -7.83 -18.71
N LEU A 180 -0.77 -7.72 -19.85
CA LEU A 180 0.66 -8.02 -19.94
C LEU A 180 1.51 -7.09 -19.06
N CYS A 181 1.21 -5.80 -19.00
CA CYS A 181 1.90 -4.87 -18.10
C CYS A 181 1.66 -5.23 -16.64
N PHE A 182 0.43 -5.57 -16.26
CA PHE A 182 0.10 -6.02 -14.91
C PHE A 182 0.84 -7.31 -14.53
N LEU A 183 0.83 -8.32 -15.41
CA LEU A 183 1.55 -9.57 -15.21
C LEU A 183 3.07 -9.35 -15.10
N ALA A 184 3.63 -8.43 -15.90
CA ALA A 184 5.04 -8.05 -15.78
C ALA A 184 5.35 -7.41 -14.41
N GLY A 185 4.40 -6.68 -13.82
CA GLY A 185 4.52 -6.15 -12.48
C GLY A 185 4.57 -7.23 -11.40
N LEU A 186 3.95 -8.40 -11.64
CA LEU A 186 3.92 -9.53 -10.70
C LEU A 186 5.19 -10.38 -10.71
N LEU A 187 6.15 -10.11 -11.59
CA LEU A 187 7.40 -10.88 -11.70
C LEU A 187 8.18 -11.05 -10.39
N PRO A 188 8.20 -10.09 -9.44
CA PRO A 188 8.86 -10.31 -8.15
C PRO A 188 8.33 -11.52 -7.39
N TYR A 189 7.10 -12.00 -7.61
CA TYR A 189 6.62 -13.22 -6.96
C TYR A 189 7.42 -14.47 -7.32
N LEU A 190 8.11 -14.48 -8.47
CA LEU A 190 9.01 -15.57 -8.86
C LEU A 190 10.21 -15.71 -7.90
N TYR A 191 10.52 -14.68 -7.13
CA TYR A 191 11.53 -14.72 -6.08
C TYR A 191 11.21 -15.76 -5.01
N LEU A 192 9.94 -15.93 -4.62
CA LEU A 192 9.57 -16.82 -3.52
C LEU A 192 9.98 -18.28 -3.81
N PRO A 193 9.51 -18.94 -4.89
CA PRO A 193 9.95 -20.29 -5.20
C PRO A 193 11.44 -20.38 -5.54
N ALA A 194 12.02 -19.35 -6.17
CA ALA A 194 13.45 -19.35 -6.50
C ALA A 194 14.34 -19.33 -5.25
N SER A 195 14.00 -18.50 -4.26
CA SER A 195 14.66 -18.43 -2.96
C SER A 195 14.64 -19.79 -2.26
N SER A 196 13.44 -20.39 -2.15
CA SER A 196 13.26 -21.66 -1.43
C SER A 196 13.91 -22.83 -2.15
N TYR A 197 13.94 -22.82 -3.49
CA TYR A 197 14.67 -23.84 -4.28
C TYR A 197 16.18 -23.74 -4.13
N LEU A 198 16.74 -22.52 -4.14
CA LEU A 198 18.18 -22.30 -3.95
C LEU A 198 18.62 -22.61 -2.51
N ASN A 199 17.74 -22.40 -1.53
CA ASN A 199 17.94 -22.70 -0.11
C ASN A 199 19.28 -22.20 0.46
N GLN A 200 19.70 -21.00 0.03
CA GLN A 200 20.95 -20.37 0.49
C GLN A 200 20.77 -19.61 1.79
N ALA A 201 19.56 -19.05 2.01
CA ALA A 201 19.24 -18.30 3.20
C ALA A 201 19.17 -19.24 4.42
N ARG A 202 19.77 -18.83 5.53
CA ARG A 202 19.72 -19.61 6.78
C ARG A 202 18.32 -19.72 7.37
N TRP A 203 17.43 -18.83 6.96
CA TRP A 203 16.05 -18.77 7.43
C TRP A 203 15.14 -18.33 6.29
N THR A 204 13.99 -18.99 6.16
CA THR A 204 12.93 -18.74 5.17
C THR A 204 11.64 -19.24 5.79
N TRP A 205 10.57 -18.47 5.65
CA TRP A 205 9.26 -18.85 6.18
C TRP A 205 8.58 -19.85 5.25
N GLY A 206 8.29 -21.06 5.75
CA GLY A 206 7.63 -22.12 4.98
C GLY A 206 8.46 -22.61 3.78
N ASP A 207 7.83 -23.43 2.94
CA ASP A 207 8.44 -23.96 1.71
C ASP A 207 7.58 -23.61 0.48
N GLN A 208 8.16 -22.87 -0.47
CA GLN A 208 7.51 -22.41 -1.69
C GLN A 208 8.02 -23.14 -2.94
N THR A 209 8.77 -24.25 -2.79
CA THR A 209 9.28 -25.04 -3.93
C THR A 209 8.18 -25.73 -4.72
N THR A 210 7.04 -26.02 -4.08
CA THR A 210 5.86 -26.62 -4.71
C THR A 210 4.79 -25.57 -4.99
N PHE A 211 3.93 -25.82 -5.98
CA PHE A 211 2.79 -24.93 -6.28
C PHE A 211 1.85 -24.77 -5.08
N GLN A 212 1.59 -25.86 -4.35
CA GLN A 212 0.76 -25.81 -3.14
C GLN A 212 1.43 -24.98 -2.04
N GLY A 213 2.74 -25.17 -1.80
CA GLY A 213 3.47 -24.38 -0.80
C GLY A 213 3.51 -22.89 -1.14
N PHE A 214 3.70 -22.55 -2.43
CA PHE A 214 3.56 -21.19 -2.92
C PHE A 214 2.16 -20.63 -2.66
N LEU A 215 1.09 -21.37 -2.99
CA LEU A 215 -0.29 -20.92 -2.77
C LEU A 215 -0.60 -20.74 -1.28
N THR A 216 -0.23 -21.68 -0.43
CA THR A 216 -0.42 -21.59 1.03
C THR A 216 0.23 -20.32 1.59
N HIS A 217 1.45 -20.02 1.14
CA HIS A 217 2.16 -18.82 1.55
C HIS A 217 1.56 -17.54 0.96
N PHE A 218 1.29 -17.51 -0.34
CA PHE A 218 0.68 -16.37 -1.04
C PHE A 218 -0.70 -16.04 -0.46
N LEU A 219 -1.57 -17.04 -0.30
CA LEU A 219 -2.92 -16.87 0.26
C LEU A 219 -2.94 -16.65 1.77
N ARG A 220 -1.77 -16.66 2.44
CA ARG A 220 -1.64 -16.47 3.89
C ARG A 220 -2.53 -17.45 4.66
N GLU A 221 -2.63 -18.69 4.19
CA GLU A 221 -3.52 -19.71 4.77
C GLU A 221 -3.18 -19.98 6.24
N GLU A 222 -1.90 -19.88 6.60
CA GLU A 222 -1.39 -20.06 7.97
C GLU A 222 -1.97 -19.08 8.98
N TYR A 223 -2.38 -17.88 8.52
CA TYR A 223 -3.06 -16.88 9.33
C TYR A 223 -4.59 -17.00 9.29
N GLY A 224 -5.16 -17.75 8.32
CA GLY A 224 -6.60 -17.79 8.04
C GLY A 224 -7.04 -16.94 6.85
N THR A 225 -6.12 -16.59 5.93
CA THR A 225 -6.28 -15.82 4.67
C THR A 225 -6.82 -14.40 4.83
N PHE A 226 -7.99 -14.23 5.45
CA PHE A 226 -8.61 -12.94 5.71
C PHE A 226 -8.36 -12.43 7.13
N SER A 227 -7.97 -13.27 8.07
CA SER A 227 -7.59 -12.84 9.42
C SER A 227 -6.28 -12.02 9.42
N LEU A 228 -6.12 -11.14 10.41
CA LEU A 228 -4.88 -10.43 10.69
C LEU A 228 -3.93 -11.24 11.58
N ALA A 229 -4.48 -11.96 12.57
CA ALA A 229 -3.73 -12.84 13.46
C ALA A 229 -4.43 -14.19 13.62
N LYS A 230 -3.67 -15.22 13.97
CA LYS A 230 -4.20 -16.56 14.23
C LYS A 230 -4.84 -16.58 15.63
N SER A 231 -6.11 -17.01 15.69
CA SER A 231 -6.84 -17.40 16.91
C SER A 231 -6.93 -16.38 18.05
N GLU A 232 -7.50 -15.21 17.81
CA GLU A 232 -8.04 -14.37 18.89
C GLU A 232 -9.54 -14.13 18.73
N ALA A 233 -10.28 -14.11 19.85
CA ALA A 233 -11.65 -13.60 19.87
C ALA A 233 -11.58 -12.08 19.65
N GLY A 234 -11.56 -11.69 18.38
CA GLY A 234 -11.37 -10.31 17.97
C GLY A 234 -12.53 -9.39 18.32
N SER A 235 -12.25 -8.09 18.37
CA SER A 235 -13.28 -7.06 18.53
C SER A 235 -14.22 -7.01 17.32
N SER A 236 -15.45 -6.55 17.56
CA SER A 236 -16.43 -6.36 16.50
C SER A 236 -16.03 -5.24 15.53
N MET A 237 -16.55 -5.29 14.29
CA MET A 237 -16.34 -4.25 13.29
C MET A 237 -16.73 -2.85 13.80
N ARG A 238 -17.80 -2.75 14.61
CA ARG A 238 -18.24 -1.49 15.22
C ARG A 238 -17.20 -0.94 16.19
N GLU A 239 -16.66 -1.78 17.07
CA GLU A 239 -15.61 -1.38 18.02
C GLU A 239 -14.35 -0.95 17.29
N MET A 240 -13.99 -1.66 16.20
CA MET A 240 -12.86 -1.31 15.36
C MET A 240 -13.02 0.05 14.68
N LEU A 241 -14.20 0.35 14.11
CA LEU A 241 -14.50 1.66 13.52
C LEU A 241 -14.53 2.78 14.58
N LEU A 242 -15.07 2.52 15.76
CA LEU A 242 -15.06 3.50 16.86
C LEU A 242 -13.63 3.77 17.35
N SER A 243 -12.80 2.73 17.46
CA SER A 243 -11.39 2.85 17.81
C SER A 243 -10.66 3.70 16.77
N GLN A 244 -10.89 3.44 15.48
CA GLN A 244 -10.34 4.24 14.39
C GLN A 244 -10.72 5.72 14.51
N VAL A 245 -12.00 6.05 14.68
CA VAL A 245 -12.44 7.45 14.83
C VAL A 245 -11.82 8.10 16.08
N THR A 246 -11.68 7.34 17.17
CA THR A 246 -11.08 7.84 18.42
C THR A 246 -9.60 8.13 18.23
N HIS A 247 -8.85 7.20 17.62
CA HIS A 247 -7.44 7.39 17.30
C HIS A 247 -7.19 8.55 16.34
N MET A 248 -8.05 8.73 15.34
CA MET A 248 -7.96 9.87 14.43
C MET A 248 -8.04 11.20 15.19
N LYS A 249 -8.90 11.31 16.22
CA LYS A 249 -9.05 12.52 17.03
C LYS A 249 -7.89 12.76 18.00
N THR A 250 -7.22 11.70 18.46
CA THR A 250 -6.08 11.81 19.37
C THR A 250 -4.79 12.12 18.61
N GLU A 251 -4.65 11.60 17.40
CA GLU A 251 -3.43 11.71 16.57
C GLU A 251 -3.47 12.92 15.64
N LEU A 252 -4.66 13.34 15.19
CA LEU A 252 -4.86 14.55 14.38
C LEU A 252 -5.62 15.61 15.17
N SER A 253 -5.20 16.87 15.03
CA SER A 253 -6.00 18.00 15.51
C SER A 253 -7.38 17.99 14.85
N PHE A 254 -8.42 18.32 15.62
CA PHE A 254 -9.81 18.44 15.15
C PHE A 254 -9.95 19.31 13.88
N THR A 255 -9.05 20.26 13.69
CA THR A 255 -9.00 21.13 12.50
C THR A 255 -8.85 20.32 11.21
N VAL A 256 -8.05 19.24 11.20
CA VAL A 256 -7.77 18.47 9.99
C VAL A 256 -9.02 17.71 9.48
N PRO A 257 -9.71 16.90 10.30
CA PRO A 257 -10.98 16.30 9.89
C PRO A 257 -12.05 17.32 9.53
N ALA A 258 -12.13 18.45 10.25
CA ALA A 258 -13.10 19.51 9.94
C ALA A 258 -12.87 20.10 8.55
N LEU A 259 -11.62 20.42 8.19
CA LEU A 259 -11.26 20.90 6.87
C LEU A 259 -11.55 19.85 5.78
N ALA A 260 -11.27 18.57 6.05
CA ALA A 260 -11.58 17.48 5.13
C ALA A 260 -13.09 17.35 4.86
N ILE A 261 -13.92 17.43 5.90
CA ILE A 261 -15.40 17.39 5.78
C ILE A 261 -15.91 18.60 4.99
N VAL A 262 -15.41 19.81 5.29
CA VAL A 262 -15.80 21.02 4.55
C VAL A 262 -15.40 20.91 3.07
N ALA A 263 -14.20 20.43 2.77
CA ALA A 263 -13.75 20.22 1.39
C ALA A 263 -14.61 19.18 0.66
N TRP A 264 -14.95 18.08 1.35
CA TRP A 264 -15.81 17.03 0.82
C TRP A 264 -17.24 17.54 0.52
N LEU A 265 -17.85 18.26 1.46
CA LEU A 265 -19.19 18.86 1.28
C LEU A 265 -19.21 19.87 0.13
N ARG A 266 -18.18 20.72 0.02
CA ARG A 266 -18.06 21.66 -1.10
C ARG A 266 -17.95 20.94 -2.44
N THR A 267 -17.19 19.85 -2.49
CA THR A 267 -17.07 19.04 -3.71
C THR A 267 -18.40 18.38 -4.08
N ALA A 268 -19.14 17.88 -3.09
CA ALA A 268 -20.47 17.29 -3.31
C ALA A 268 -21.49 18.31 -3.83
N MET A 269 -21.46 19.54 -3.31
CA MET A 269 -22.30 20.64 -3.79
C MET A 269 -21.91 21.13 -5.20
N GLN A 270 -20.66 20.88 -5.61
CA GLN A 270 -20.11 21.28 -6.91
C GLN A 270 -19.84 20.07 -7.81
N ALA A 271 -20.74 19.09 -7.80
CA ALA A 271 -20.55 17.80 -8.48
C ALA A 271 -20.24 17.88 -10.00
N LYS A 272 -20.50 19.02 -10.65
CA LYS A 272 -20.16 19.29 -12.06
C LYS A 272 -18.72 19.74 -12.31
N GLN A 273 -17.87 19.87 -11.29
CA GLN A 273 -16.45 20.16 -11.51
C GLN A 273 -15.72 19.00 -12.19
N GLU A 274 -14.81 19.35 -13.09
CA GLU A 274 -14.02 18.41 -13.91
C GLU A 274 -13.29 17.34 -13.09
N LYS A 275 -12.87 17.66 -11.86
CA LYS A 275 -12.09 16.77 -10.97
C LYS A 275 -12.92 16.05 -9.90
N SER A 276 -14.24 16.26 -9.88
CA SER A 276 -15.15 15.70 -8.87
C SER A 276 -15.10 14.16 -8.86
N SER A 277 -15.04 13.52 -10.03
CA SER A 277 -14.99 12.06 -10.17
C SER A 277 -13.81 11.41 -9.44
N MET A 278 -12.63 12.04 -9.49
CA MET A 278 -11.42 11.55 -8.81
C MET A 278 -11.49 11.75 -7.29
N ILE A 279 -12.07 12.85 -6.81
CA ILE A 279 -12.26 13.07 -5.38
C ILE A 279 -13.20 12.01 -4.79
N TRP A 280 -14.27 11.68 -5.51
CA TRP A 280 -15.18 10.60 -5.15
C TRP A 280 -14.53 9.23 -5.18
N LEU A 281 -13.70 8.96 -6.21
CA LEU A 281 -12.91 7.73 -6.29
C LEU A 281 -11.99 7.58 -5.07
N PHE A 282 -11.22 8.61 -4.73
CA PHE A 282 -10.27 8.58 -3.60
C PHE A 282 -10.98 8.50 -2.25
N THR A 283 -12.14 9.14 -2.11
CA THR A 283 -12.97 9.01 -0.90
C THR A 283 -13.54 7.60 -0.79
N GLY A 284 -14.08 7.04 -1.88
CA GLY A 284 -14.59 5.67 -1.93
C GLY A 284 -13.51 4.64 -1.60
N MET A 285 -12.30 4.83 -2.13
CA MET A 285 -11.12 4.05 -1.80
C MET A 285 -10.82 4.05 -0.30
N LEU A 286 -10.79 5.23 0.33
CA LEU A 286 -10.57 5.35 1.78
C LEU A 286 -11.67 4.63 2.57
N CYS A 287 -12.95 4.85 2.23
CA CYS A 287 -14.07 4.22 2.91
C CYS A 287 -14.03 2.68 2.78
N ILE A 288 -13.79 2.17 1.57
CA ILE A 288 -13.71 0.71 1.32
C ILE A 288 -12.54 0.12 2.12
N TYR A 289 -11.38 0.78 2.15
CA TYR A 289 -10.24 0.33 2.92
C TYR A 289 -10.52 0.27 4.42
N SER A 290 -11.07 1.35 4.99
CA SER A 290 -11.40 1.41 6.42
C SER A 290 -12.45 0.38 6.82
N LEU A 291 -13.49 0.19 6.00
CA LEU A 291 -14.53 -0.83 6.25
C LEU A 291 -14.00 -2.25 6.13
N PHE A 292 -13.24 -2.55 5.08
CA PHE A 292 -12.67 -3.88 4.88
C PHE A 292 -11.71 -4.23 6.01
N PHE A 293 -10.86 -3.29 6.41
CA PHE A 293 -9.98 -3.53 7.54
C PHE A 293 -10.78 -3.73 8.82
N ALA A 294 -11.76 -2.87 9.10
CA ALA A 294 -12.57 -2.99 10.30
C ALA A 294 -13.31 -4.34 10.38
N TRP A 295 -13.74 -4.87 9.24
CA TRP A 295 -14.37 -6.18 9.15
C TRP A 295 -13.39 -7.33 9.38
N ARG A 296 -12.17 -7.26 8.82
CA ARG A 296 -11.19 -8.36 8.91
C ARG A 296 -10.35 -8.33 10.19
N ALA A 297 -10.35 -7.23 10.92
CA ALA A 297 -9.52 -7.04 12.09
C ALA A 297 -10.03 -7.89 13.26
N ASN A 298 -9.54 -9.11 13.33
CA ASN A 298 -9.85 -10.07 14.37
C ASN A 298 -8.90 -9.95 15.58
N LEU A 299 -8.57 -8.72 15.97
CA LEU A 299 -7.64 -8.42 17.06
C LEU A 299 -8.39 -7.99 18.31
N ASP A 300 -7.92 -8.42 19.47
CA ASP A 300 -8.43 -7.94 20.76
C ASP A 300 -7.85 -6.55 21.09
N ILE A 301 -8.64 -5.50 20.86
CA ILE A 301 -8.22 -4.10 21.07
C ILE A 301 -8.00 -3.75 22.56
N THR A 302 -8.37 -4.63 23.48
CA THR A 302 -8.09 -4.42 24.92
C THR A 302 -6.62 -4.65 25.27
N LYS A 303 -5.88 -5.36 24.41
CA LYS A 303 -4.45 -5.60 24.60
C LYS A 303 -3.62 -4.49 23.94
N PRO A 304 -2.73 -3.82 24.69
CA PRO A 304 -1.90 -2.72 24.16
C PRO A 304 -1.05 -3.10 22.93
N LEU A 305 -0.63 -4.36 22.83
CA LEU A 305 0.14 -4.88 21.69
C LEU A 305 -0.65 -4.78 20.36
N PHE A 306 -1.96 -5.04 20.38
CA PHE A 306 -2.79 -5.03 19.17
C PHE A 306 -3.34 -3.65 18.82
N MET A 307 -3.36 -2.72 19.76
CA MET A 307 -3.71 -1.32 19.50
C MET A 307 -2.75 -0.67 18.49
N GLY A 308 -1.46 -1.03 18.51
CA GLY A 308 -0.49 -0.58 17.49
C GLY A 308 -0.82 -1.08 16.07
N VAL A 309 -1.32 -2.31 15.95
CA VAL A 309 -1.72 -2.92 14.67
C VAL A 309 -3.06 -2.36 14.18
N VAL A 310 -3.98 -2.02 15.09
CA VAL A 310 -5.29 -1.43 14.79
C VAL A 310 -5.21 0.06 14.44
N SER A 311 -4.22 0.77 14.97
CA SER A 311 -4.01 2.19 14.64
C SER A 311 -3.66 2.39 13.16
N PHE A 312 -3.13 1.35 12.48
CA PHE A 312 -2.68 1.31 11.09
C PHE A 312 -3.71 1.78 10.03
N VAL A 313 -5.00 1.78 10.34
CA VAL A 313 -6.08 1.79 9.34
C VAL A 313 -6.50 3.17 8.85
N LEU A 314 -6.03 4.20 9.54
CA LEU A 314 -6.47 5.57 9.33
C LEU A 314 -5.58 6.37 8.39
N TYR A 315 -4.50 5.78 7.86
CA TYR A 315 -3.46 6.48 7.11
C TYR A 315 -3.09 5.75 5.83
#